data_AF-A0A2N5W431-F1
#
_entry.id   AF-A0A2N5W431-F1
#
_cell.length_a   1.000
_cell.length_b   1.000
_cell.length_c   1.000
_cell.angle_alpha   90.00
_cell.angle_beta   90.00
_cell.angle_gamma   90.00
#
_symmetry.space_group_name_H-M   'P 1'
#
loop_
_entity.id
_entity.type
_entity.pdbx_description
1 polymer ?
#
loop_
_entity_poly.entity_id
_entity_poly.type
_entity_poly.pdbx_seq_one_letter_code
_entity_poly.pdbx_strand_id
1 'polypeptide(L)'
;MRSPYQGALHGGLAWLPEIKPLARVEGELFQVLRRAAGVTRPGRTVDAGEWGYSRAGQADAGMSGCRQVGSLWVRSCLKSVPDRFGFCSPTYPSGTGCTPDVSQTTTKECKEEEAMEKEEEEKLRSHTMLFNSILPDSVRIMSFLPIYEAFYARFLCTARGYICK
;
A
#
# COMPACT_ATOMS: atom_id res chain seq x y z
N MET A 1 -1.73 -0.10 0.24
CA MET A 1 -2.51 -0.15 -1.03
C MET A 1 -3.52 -1.30 -0.97
N ARG A 2 -4.75 -1.06 -1.44
CA ARG A 2 -5.76 -2.12 -1.69
C ARG A 2 -6.01 -2.26 -3.17
N SER A 3 -5.90 -3.48 -3.70
CA SER A 3 -5.98 -3.76 -5.13
C SER A 3 -6.84 -5.00 -5.41
N PRO A 4 -8.05 -4.87 -5.94
CA PRO A 4 -8.77 -6.00 -6.49
C PRO A 4 -8.18 -6.42 -7.84
N TYR A 5 -8.31 -7.72 -8.14
CA TYR A 5 -7.92 -8.27 -9.44
C TYR A 5 -8.72 -9.51 -9.81
N GLN A 6 -8.83 -9.76 -11.10
CA GLN A 6 -9.49 -10.92 -11.69
C GLN A 6 -8.47 -12.01 -12.05
N GLY A 7 -8.44 -13.09 -11.28
CA GLY A 7 -7.42 -14.14 -11.38
C GLY A 7 -7.48 -14.99 -12.65
N ALA A 8 -8.63 -15.08 -13.31
CA ALA A 8 -8.84 -15.93 -14.48
C ALA A 8 -7.89 -15.62 -15.65
N LEU A 9 -7.42 -14.37 -15.74
CA LEU A 9 -6.52 -13.90 -16.80
C LEU A 9 -5.04 -13.91 -16.39
N HIS A 10 -4.72 -14.36 -15.17
CA HIS A 10 -3.38 -14.23 -14.60
C HIS A 10 -2.80 -15.55 -14.09
N GLY A 11 -1.49 -15.71 -14.28
CA GLY A 11 -0.69 -16.85 -13.80
C GLY A 11 -0.40 -16.83 -12.29
N GLY A 12 -1.26 -16.17 -11.51
CA GLY A 12 -1.13 -15.94 -10.08
C GLY A 12 -0.76 -14.52 -9.72
N LEU A 13 -0.78 -14.23 -8.42
CA LEU A 13 -0.52 -12.90 -7.88
C LEU A 13 0.98 -12.56 -7.88
N ALA A 14 1.80 -13.46 -7.33
CA ALA A 14 3.19 -13.19 -7.01
C ALA A 14 4.06 -13.01 -8.25
N TRP A 15 4.80 -11.92 -8.35
CA TRP A 15 5.76 -11.70 -9.44
C TRP A 15 6.88 -12.74 -9.40
N LEU A 16 7.28 -13.25 -10.56
CA LEU A 16 8.53 -13.99 -10.74
C LEU A 16 9.28 -13.43 -11.96
N PRO A 17 10.61 -13.54 -11.99
CA PRO A 17 11.45 -13.07 -13.10
C PRO A 17 11.35 -13.92 -14.38
N GLU A 18 10.77 -15.12 -14.31
CA GLU A 18 10.65 -16.05 -15.43
C GLU A 18 9.56 -15.65 -16.42
N ILE A 19 9.84 -15.79 -17.73
CA ILE A 19 8.88 -15.53 -18.81
C ILE A 19 7.78 -16.60 -18.74
N LYS A 20 6.55 -16.16 -18.44
CA LYS A 20 5.37 -17.04 -18.36
C LYS A 20 4.36 -16.68 -19.45
N PRO A 21 3.54 -17.65 -19.90
CA PRO A 21 2.53 -17.42 -20.92
C PRO A 21 1.43 -16.45 -20.46
N LEU A 22 1.13 -16.41 -19.15
CA LEU A 22 0.18 -15.47 -18.58
C LEU A 22 0.91 -14.43 -17.72
N ALA A 23 0.53 -13.17 -17.91
CA ALA A 23 0.96 -12.08 -17.05
C ALA A 23 0.53 -12.32 -15.60
N ARG A 24 1.33 -11.81 -14.67
CA ARG A 24 1.01 -11.86 -13.24
C ARG A 24 0.63 -10.49 -12.73
N VAL A 25 -0.30 -10.48 -11.79
CA VAL A 25 -0.91 -9.26 -11.24
C VAL A 25 0.16 -8.31 -10.68
N GLU A 26 1.11 -8.81 -9.89
CA GLU A 26 2.21 -7.98 -9.38
C GLU A 26 3.12 -7.47 -10.50
N GLY A 27 3.32 -8.22 -11.58
CA GLY A 27 4.13 -7.79 -12.71
C GLY A 27 3.56 -6.57 -13.43
N GLU A 28 2.26 -6.59 -13.69
CA GLU A 28 1.54 -5.45 -14.28
C GLU A 28 1.54 -4.25 -13.35
N LEU A 29 1.26 -4.49 -12.06
CA LEU A 29 1.31 -3.45 -11.03
C LEU A 29 2.70 -2.80 -10.96
N PHE A 30 3.77 -3.59 -10.92
CA PHE A 30 5.14 -3.09 -10.84
C PHE A 30 5.56 -2.36 -12.12
N GLN A 31 5.05 -2.76 -13.29
CA GLN A 31 5.28 -1.98 -14.51
C GLN A 31 4.63 -0.60 -14.44
N VAL A 32 3.39 -0.51 -13.98
CA VAL A 32 2.69 0.78 -13.86
C VAL A 32 3.31 1.66 -12.80
N LEU A 33 3.63 1.11 -11.63
CA LEU A 33 4.27 1.86 -10.55
C LEU A 33 5.64 2.41 -10.95
N ARG A 34 6.43 1.68 -11.74
CA ARG A 34 7.70 2.19 -12.30
C ARG A 34 7.50 3.41 -13.18
N ARG A 35 6.46 3.38 -14.03
CA ARG A 35 6.17 4.47 -14.98
C ARG A 35 5.56 5.69 -14.30
N ALA A 36 4.64 5.47 -13.36
CA ALA A 36 3.79 6.54 -12.84
C ALA A 36 4.20 7.06 -11.46
N ALA A 37 4.80 6.22 -10.60
CA ALA A 37 5.01 6.58 -9.20
C ALA A 37 6.48 6.90 -8.84
N GLY A 38 7.40 6.85 -9.81
CA GLY A 38 8.82 7.09 -9.56
C GLY A 38 9.31 6.33 -8.31
N VAL A 39 9.03 5.04 -8.23
CA VAL A 39 9.29 4.23 -7.03
C VAL A 39 10.80 4.09 -6.83
N THR A 40 11.40 4.91 -5.96
CA THR A 40 12.81 4.75 -5.57
C THR A 40 13.11 5.57 -4.32
N ARG A 41 13.84 4.99 -3.36
CA ARG A 41 14.74 5.79 -2.51
C ARG A 41 15.80 6.41 -3.44
N PRO A 42 16.22 7.67 -3.30
CA PRO A 42 17.28 8.21 -4.14
C PRO A 42 18.53 7.30 -4.07
N GLY A 43 19.02 6.82 -5.24
CA GLY A 43 20.27 6.06 -5.37
C GLY A 43 20.20 4.53 -5.47
N ARG A 44 19.04 3.92 -5.76
CA ARG A 44 18.81 2.46 -5.67
C ARG A 44 18.11 1.87 -6.91
N THR A 45 18.43 0.63 -7.28
CA THR A 45 17.95 -0.05 -8.49
C THR A 45 16.54 -0.64 -8.33
N VAL A 46 15.96 -1.10 -9.44
CA VAL A 46 14.52 -1.26 -9.64
C VAL A 46 14.06 -2.71 -9.37
N ASP A 47 14.41 -3.25 -8.20
CA ASP A 47 13.98 -4.58 -7.78
C ASP A 47 12.87 -4.51 -6.71
N ALA A 48 11.92 -5.46 -6.74
CA ALA A 48 10.79 -5.51 -5.80
C ALA A 48 11.22 -5.57 -4.32
N GLY A 49 12.40 -6.13 -4.05
CA GLY A 49 13.03 -6.12 -2.72
C GLY A 49 13.49 -4.74 -2.25
N GLU A 50 13.84 -3.83 -3.17
CA GLU A 50 14.28 -2.47 -2.85
C GLU A 50 13.10 -1.54 -2.55
N TRP A 51 11.92 -1.81 -3.11
CA TRP A 51 10.69 -1.07 -2.83
C TRP A 51 10.02 -1.46 -1.53
N GLY A 52 10.59 -2.39 -0.77
CA GLY A 52 9.99 -2.95 0.44
C GLY A 52 8.59 -3.47 0.19
N TYR A 53 8.34 -3.99 -1.01
CA TYR A 53 7.02 -4.50 -1.36
C TYR A 53 6.70 -5.72 -0.51
N SER A 54 5.56 -5.69 0.17
CA SER A 54 5.04 -6.83 0.89
C SER A 54 3.56 -7.02 0.60
N ARG A 55 3.11 -8.27 0.57
CA ARG A 55 1.71 -8.64 0.28
C ARG A 55 1.09 -9.39 1.45
N ALA A 56 -0.17 -9.13 1.72
CA ALA A 56 -0.89 -9.79 2.81
C ALA A 56 -1.13 -11.27 2.54
N GLY A 57 -1.32 -11.67 1.28
CA GLY A 57 -1.47 -13.07 0.87
C GLY A 57 -0.90 -13.37 -0.50
N GLN A 58 -0.62 -14.64 -0.76
CA GLN A 58 -0.19 -15.16 -2.05
C GLN A 58 -1.31 -16.00 -2.64
N ALA A 59 -1.71 -15.66 -3.86
CA ALA A 59 -2.73 -16.37 -4.59
C ALA A 59 -2.11 -17.08 -5.80
N ASP A 60 -2.54 -18.32 -6.02
CA ASP A 60 -2.18 -19.15 -7.15
C ASP A 60 -2.89 -18.72 -8.44
N ALA A 61 -2.51 -19.34 -9.55
CA ALA A 61 -3.07 -19.06 -10.86
C ALA A 61 -4.60 -19.27 -10.88
N GLY A 62 -5.32 -18.37 -11.55
CA GLY A 62 -6.79 -18.43 -11.64
C GLY A 62 -7.54 -17.86 -10.43
N MET A 63 -6.90 -17.70 -9.27
CA MET A 63 -7.58 -17.17 -8.08
C MET A 63 -7.75 -15.65 -8.14
N SER A 64 -8.97 -15.16 -7.94
CA SER A 64 -9.27 -13.72 -7.89
C SER A 64 -9.13 -13.18 -6.47
N GLY A 65 -8.79 -11.90 -6.34
CA GLY A 65 -8.70 -11.21 -5.05
C GLY A 65 -9.57 -9.96 -5.02
N CYS A 66 -10.51 -9.87 -4.08
CA CYS A 66 -11.38 -8.69 -3.96
C CYS A 66 -10.78 -7.55 -3.11
N ARG A 67 -9.86 -7.88 -2.19
CA ARG A 67 -9.26 -6.92 -1.25
C ARG A 67 -7.80 -7.26 -0.98
N GLN A 68 -7.02 -7.53 -2.02
CA GLN A 68 -5.60 -7.78 -1.84
C GLN A 68 -4.93 -6.54 -1.25
N VAL A 69 -4.20 -6.75 -0.16
CA VAL A 69 -3.47 -5.69 0.52
C VAL A 69 -1.98 -5.85 0.21
N GLY A 70 -1.36 -4.75 -0.20
CA GLY A 70 0.09 -4.63 -0.33
C GLY A 70 0.61 -3.35 0.32
N SER A 71 1.81 -3.42 0.89
CA SER A 71 2.61 -2.25 1.28
C SER A 71 3.82 -2.12 0.37
N LEU A 72 4.22 -0.88 0.11
CA LEU A 72 5.45 -0.54 -0.61
C LEU A 72 5.88 0.88 -0.27
N TRP A 73 7.15 1.16 -0.48
CA TRP A 73 7.71 2.50 -0.45
C TRP A 73 7.37 3.23 -1.73
N VAL A 74 6.88 4.46 -1.64
CA VAL A 74 6.61 5.34 -2.79
C VAL A 74 7.20 6.70 -2.50
N ARG A 75 7.70 7.40 -3.53
CA ARG A 75 8.08 8.81 -3.38
C ARG A 75 6.82 9.64 -3.21
N SER A 76 6.67 10.22 -2.02
CA SER A 76 5.59 11.15 -1.71
C SER A 76 6.19 12.49 -1.31
N CYS A 77 5.43 13.57 -1.52
CA CYS A 77 5.80 14.90 -1.01
C CYS A 77 5.40 15.10 0.46
N LEU A 78 4.90 14.05 1.11
CA LEU A 78 4.50 14.08 2.51
C LEU A 78 5.72 14.20 3.41
N LYS A 79 5.69 15.19 4.30
CA LYS A 79 6.79 15.52 5.21
C LYS A 79 6.83 14.58 6.43
N SER A 80 5.67 14.10 6.87
CA SER A 80 5.50 13.12 7.93
C SER A 80 4.23 12.32 7.68
N VAL A 81 4.18 11.10 8.21
CA VAL A 81 2.93 10.33 8.29
C VAL A 81 2.20 10.84 9.52
N PRO A 82 0.95 11.34 9.41
CA PRO A 82 0.19 11.75 10.58
C PRO A 82 0.08 10.58 11.57
N ASP A 83 0.33 10.86 12.86
CA ASP A 83 0.29 9.88 13.96
C ASP A 83 -1.09 9.18 14.07
N ARG A 84 -2.11 9.79 13.45
CA ARG A 84 -3.50 9.31 13.37
C ARG A 84 -3.77 8.27 12.28
N PHE A 85 -2.86 8.02 11.32
CA PHE A 85 -3.07 6.97 10.31
C PHE A 85 -2.81 5.55 10.87
N GLY A 86 -3.74 5.11 11.72
CA GLY A 86 -4.33 3.77 11.69
C GLY A 86 -3.53 2.58 12.20
N PHE A 87 -2.25 2.73 12.55
CA PHE A 87 -1.53 1.74 13.31
C PHE A 87 -0.41 2.46 14.06
N CYS A 88 -0.56 2.61 15.38
CA CYS A 88 0.60 2.88 16.22
C CYS A 88 1.66 1.81 15.93
N SER A 89 2.93 2.20 15.93
CA SER A 89 4.04 1.25 16.03
C SER A 89 3.68 0.22 17.10
N PRO A 90 3.86 -1.10 16.87
CA PRO A 90 3.62 -2.08 17.92
C PRO A 90 4.41 -1.66 19.16
N THR A 91 3.71 -1.28 20.23
CA THR A 91 4.36 -1.05 21.52
C THR A 91 4.82 -2.42 22.00
N TYR A 92 6.05 -2.81 21.64
CA TYR A 92 6.73 -3.89 22.34
C TYR A 92 6.80 -3.43 23.79
N PRO A 93 6.27 -4.19 24.77
CA PRO A 93 6.37 -3.81 26.16
C PRO A 93 7.84 -3.90 26.59
N SER A 94 8.59 -2.84 26.33
CA SER A 94 9.77 -2.53 27.12
C SER A 94 9.22 -1.98 28.43
N GLY A 95 9.38 -2.75 29.50
CA GLY A 95 8.85 -2.41 30.80
C GLY A 95 9.46 -1.13 31.34
N THR A 96 8.83 0.00 31.06
CA THR A 96 8.94 1.24 31.83
C THR A 96 7.66 2.03 31.60
N GLY A 97 6.82 2.09 32.64
CA GLY A 97 5.57 2.82 32.60
C GLY A 97 5.81 4.31 32.41
N CYS A 98 5.14 4.90 31.44
CA CYS A 98 4.82 6.32 31.40
C CYS A 98 3.41 6.45 30.82
N THR A 99 2.52 7.01 31.61
CA THR A 99 1.15 7.39 31.22
C THR A 99 1.20 8.49 30.17
N PRO A 100 0.35 8.49 29.13
CA PRO A 100 0.18 9.67 28.30
C PRO A 100 -0.71 10.67 29.06
N ASP A 101 -0.10 11.81 29.39
CA ASP A 101 -0.77 13.03 29.82
C ASP A 101 -1.61 13.57 28.66
N VAL A 102 -2.93 13.61 28.84
CA VAL A 102 -3.87 14.25 27.92
C VAL A 102 -3.83 15.75 28.21
N SER A 103 -2.89 16.45 27.57
CA SER A 103 -2.80 17.90 27.61
C SER A 103 -3.12 18.50 26.25
N GLN A 104 -4.39 18.88 26.13
CA GLN A 104 -4.99 19.98 25.36
C GLN A 104 -4.07 20.73 24.38
N THR A 105 -4.41 20.68 23.09
CA THR A 105 -3.92 21.62 22.07
C THR A 105 -5.08 22.39 21.47
N THR A 106 -4.84 23.68 21.26
CA THR A 106 -5.78 24.78 21.08
C THR A 106 -6.58 24.73 19.76
N THR A 107 -7.82 25.22 19.79
CA THR A 107 -8.85 25.25 18.74
C THR A 107 -8.48 25.96 17.41
N LYS A 108 -7.23 26.39 17.22
CA LYS A 108 -6.73 27.03 15.99
C LYS A 108 -5.98 26.07 15.05
N GLU A 109 -5.39 25.00 15.57
CA GLU A 109 -4.60 24.03 14.79
C GLU A 109 -5.48 23.09 13.95
N CYS A 110 -6.74 22.86 14.35
CA CYS A 110 -7.64 21.92 13.67
C CYS A 110 -8.03 22.31 12.24
N LYS A 111 -8.05 23.61 11.89
CA LYS A 111 -8.48 24.07 10.55
C LYS A 111 -7.39 23.96 9.49
N GLU A 112 -6.14 24.16 9.87
CA GLU A 112 -5.00 23.99 8.95
C GLU A 112 -4.69 22.51 8.73
N GLU A 113 -4.82 21.67 9.76
CA GLU A 113 -4.71 20.21 9.64
C GLU A 113 -5.79 19.62 8.71
N GLU A 114 -7.05 20.01 8.86
CA GLU A 114 -8.15 19.53 8.00
C GLU A 114 -8.00 19.94 6.52
N ALA A 115 -7.41 21.10 6.25
CA ALA A 115 -7.16 21.56 4.89
C ALA A 115 -6.01 20.79 4.23
N MET A 116 -4.94 20.53 4.97
CA MET A 116 -3.80 19.72 4.52
C MET A 116 -4.21 18.26 4.28
N GLU A 117 -5.06 17.69 5.15
CA GLU A 117 -5.59 16.33 4.99
C GLU A 117 -6.44 16.18 3.71
N LYS A 118 -7.27 17.19 3.38
CA LYS A 118 -8.06 17.18 2.13
C LYS A 118 -7.19 17.24 0.88
N GLU A 119 -6.15 18.07 0.89
CA GLU A 119 -5.21 18.17 -0.23
C GLU A 119 -4.46 16.84 -0.44
N GLU A 120 -4.03 16.19 0.65
CA GLU A 120 -3.40 14.88 0.58
C GLU A 120 -4.35 13.81 0.03
N GLU A 121 -5.60 13.79 0.48
CA GLU A 121 -6.62 12.87 -0.01
C GLU A 121 -6.88 13.07 -1.52
N GLU A 122 -6.96 14.31 -1.98
CA GLU A 122 -7.13 14.64 -3.39
C GLU A 122 -5.93 14.20 -4.24
N LYS A 123 -4.71 14.40 -3.74
CA LYS A 123 -3.49 13.93 -4.40
C LYS A 123 -3.44 12.40 -4.49
N LEU A 124 -3.87 11.72 -3.43
CA LEU A 124 -3.94 10.26 -3.39
C LEU A 124 -4.99 9.69 -4.34
N ARG A 125 -6.14 10.38 -4.45
CA ARG A 125 -7.17 10.09 -5.46
C ARG A 125 -6.61 10.28 -6.86
N SER A 126 -5.87 11.36 -7.10
CA SER A 126 -5.23 11.64 -8.39
C SER A 126 -4.22 10.56 -8.79
N HIS A 127 -3.38 10.11 -7.86
CA HIS A 127 -2.48 8.97 -8.07
C HIS A 127 -3.25 7.67 -8.40
N THR A 128 -4.33 7.41 -7.66
CA THR A 128 -5.15 6.21 -7.89
C THR A 128 -5.77 6.22 -9.30
N MET A 129 -6.27 7.37 -9.75
CA MET A 129 -6.80 7.54 -11.11
C MET A 129 -5.70 7.36 -12.17
N LEU A 130 -4.52 7.95 -11.96
CA LEU A 130 -3.38 7.80 -12.86
C LEU A 130 -2.99 6.32 -13.01
N PHE A 131 -2.84 5.58 -11.92
CA PHE A 131 -2.49 4.16 -12.00
C PHE A 131 -3.57 3.34 -12.71
N ASN A 132 -4.83 3.56 -12.36
CA ASN A 132 -5.94 2.84 -12.98
C ASN A 132 -6.13 3.17 -14.47
N SER A 133 -5.64 4.33 -14.94
CA SER A 133 -5.64 4.69 -16.37
C SER A 133 -4.63 3.89 -17.20
N ILE A 134 -3.58 3.34 -16.55
CA ILE A 134 -2.50 2.59 -17.21
C ILE A 134 -2.68 1.07 -16.97
N LEU A 135 -3.29 0.68 -15.85
CA LEU A 135 -3.53 -0.72 -15.53
C LEU A 135 -4.62 -1.34 -16.43
N PRO A 136 -4.48 -2.62 -16.81
CA PRO A 136 -5.53 -3.34 -17.53
C PRO A 136 -6.75 -3.55 -16.65
N ASP A 137 -7.93 -3.69 -17.25
CA ASP A 137 -9.23 -3.84 -16.56
C ASP A 137 -9.28 -4.97 -15.52
N SER A 138 -8.42 -5.97 -15.68
CA SER A 138 -8.28 -7.10 -14.76
C SER A 138 -7.61 -6.74 -13.43
N VAL A 139 -6.92 -5.60 -13.32
CA VAL A 139 -6.25 -5.15 -12.10
C VAL A 139 -6.61 -3.68 -11.83
N ARG A 140 -7.05 -3.41 -10.60
CA ARG A 140 -7.35 -2.04 -10.18
C ARG A 140 -6.78 -1.75 -8.82
N ILE A 141 -6.56 -0.47 -8.54
CA ILE A 141 -6.23 0.03 -7.22
C ILE A 141 -7.43 0.79 -6.70
N MET A 142 -7.94 0.37 -5.54
CA MET A 142 -9.07 1.04 -4.90
C MET A 142 -8.62 2.19 -4.01
N SER A 143 -7.53 1.99 -3.27
CA SER A 143 -7.07 2.99 -2.31
C SER A 143 -5.58 2.84 -2.00
N PHE A 144 -4.94 3.99 -1.79
CA PHE A 144 -3.68 4.09 -1.07
C PHE A 144 -3.92 4.62 0.33
N LEU A 145 -2.96 4.42 1.21
CA LEU A 145 -2.94 5.00 2.54
C LEU A 145 -1.47 5.14 2.95
N PRO A 146 -1.02 6.30 3.46
CA PRO A 146 0.26 6.40 4.13
C PRO A 146 0.24 5.52 5.40
N ILE A 147 1.39 4.95 5.74
CA ILE A 147 1.57 4.02 6.86
C ILE A 147 2.95 4.25 7.48
N TYR A 148 3.11 3.87 8.74
CA TYR A 148 4.40 3.91 9.45
C TYR A 148 5.41 2.92 8.86
N GLU A 149 6.69 3.18 9.08
CA GLU A 149 7.81 2.49 8.43
C GLU A 149 7.91 0.99 8.74
N ALA A 150 7.51 0.57 9.94
CA ALA A 150 7.58 -0.82 10.35
C ALA A 150 6.39 -1.69 9.86
N PHE A 151 5.48 -1.13 9.06
CA PHE A 151 4.32 -1.88 8.57
C PHE A 151 4.70 -2.90 7.48
N TYR A 152 4.43 -4.19 7.76
CA TYR A 152 4.52 -5.28 6.79
C TYR A 152 3.16 -5.94 6.59
N ALA A 153 2.60 -5.83 5.38
CA ALA A 153 1.30 -6.39 5.04
C ALA A 153 1.23 -7.90 5.29
N ARG A 154 2.34 -8.63 5.07
CA ARG A 154 2.41 -10.08 5.29
C ARG A 154 2.27 -10.48 6.76
N PHE A 155 3.00 -9.79 7.65
CA PHE A 155 3.14 -10.18 9.05
C PHE A 155 2.06 -9.58 9.94
N LEU A 156 1.51 -8.42 9.56
CA LEU A 156 0.40 -7.78 10.29
C LEU A 156 -0.98 -8.29 9.82
N CYS A 157 -1.03 -9.11 8.78
CA CYS A 157 -2.26 -9.78 8.37
C CYS A 157 -2.56 -10.94 9.34
N THR A 158 -3.55 -10.74 10.20
CA THR A 158 -3.97 -11.73 11.22
C THR A 158 -4.86 -12.83 10.66
N ALA A 159 -5.72 -12.51 9.69
CA ALA A 159 -6.66 -13.43 9.08
C ALA A 159 -6.91 -13.12 7.61
N ARG A 160 -7.32 -14.15 6.85
CA ARG A 160 -7.75 -14.04 5.46
C ARG A 160 -9.07 -14.78 5.28
N GLY A 161 -10.04 -14.12 4.66
CA GLY A 161 -11.30 -14.74 4.25
C GLY A 161 -11.22 -15.16 2.79
N TYR A 162 -11.59 -16.42 2.51
CA TYR A 162 -11.72 -16.95 1.16
C TYR A 162 -13.18 -17.37 0.93
N ILE A 163 -13.67 -17.15 -0.29
CA ILE A 163 -15.00 -17.57 -0.71
C ILE A 163 -14.79 -18.59 -1.82
N CYS A 164 -15.23 -19.83 -1.58
CA CYS A 164 -15.33 -20.85 -2.62
C CYS A 164 -16.74 -20.77 -3.21
N LYS A 165 -16.84 -20.62 -4.53
CA LYS A 165 -18.10 -20.72 -5.26
C LYS A 165 -18.21 -22.09 -5.91
#